data_AF-A0AAD7RH83-F1
#
_entry.id   AF-A0AAD7RH83-F1
#
_cell.length_a   1.000
_cell.length_b   1.000
_cell.length_c   1.000
_cell.angle_alpha   90.00
_cell.angle_beta   90.00
_cell.angle_gamma   90.00
#
_symmetry.space_group_name_H-M   'P 1'
#
loop_
_entity.id
_entity.type
_entity.pdbx_description
1 polymer ?
#
loop_
_entity_poly.entity_id
_entity_poly.type
_entity_poly.pdbx_seq_one_letter_code
_entity_poly.pdbx_strand_id
1 'polypeptide(L)'
;MHDFVKKHINSLLCDMSAISFTTDIWSNSRLLAKETDEDHGIRTTKNTLLAAVKKCFSDVEKNPLYCIASLLNPSYKDRFFSNTNTAREAKVMVIQELQKMSGGDADQQEEHEELPIRRPRRDQPSSSLDSVFD
;
A
#
# COMPACT_ATOMS: atom_id res chain seq x y z
N MET A 1 -5.04 -10.49 -26.64
CA MET A 1 -3.95 -10.41 -25.64
C MET A 1 -3.92 -9.04 -24.95
N HIS A 2 -3.85 -7.92 -25.69
CA HIS A 2 -3.81 -6.57 -25.11
C HIS A 2 -5.06 -6.21 -24.28
N ASP A 3 -6.26 -6.60 -24.72
CA ASP A 3 -7.50 -6.33 -23.99
C ASP A 3 -7.65 -7.11 -22.68
N PHE A 4 -7.08 -8.32 -22.61
CA PHE A 4 -7.09 -9.15 -21.41
C PHE A 4 -6.20 -8.54 -20.32
N VAL A 5 -4.97 -8.16 -20.70
CA VAL A 5 -4.03 -7.46 -19.82
C VAL A 5 -4.64 -6.14 -19.34
N LYS A 6 -5.27 -5.36 -20.22
CA LYS A 6 -5.92 -4.10 -19.86
C LYS A 6 -7.10 -4.30 -18.90
N LYS A 7 -7.94 -5.33 -19.11
CA LYS A 7 -9.07 -5.64 -18.24
C LYS A 7 -8.63 -6.10 -16.86
N HIS A 8 -7.56 -6.90 -16.79
CA HIS A 8 -7.00 -7.36 -15.52
C HIS A 8 -6.27 -6.24 -14.78
N ILE A 9 -5.45 -5.44 -15.47
CA ILE A 9 -4.87 -4.23 -14.89
C ILE A 9 -5.99 -3.32 -14.37
N ASN A 10 -7.06 -3.09 -15.14
CA ASN A 10 -8.20 -2.30 -14.64
C ASN A 10 -8.91 -2.96 -13.46
N SER A 11 -8.99 -4.29 -13.38
CA SER A 11 -9.53 -5.01 -12.22
C SER A 11 -8.65 -4.82 -10.99
N LEU A 12 -7.33 -4.94 -11.15
CA LEU A 12 -6.38 -4.58 -10.11
C LEU A 12 -6.60 -3.12 -9.70
N LEU A 13 -6.67 -2.19 -10.65
CA LEU A 13 -6.79 -0.77 -10.33
C LEU A 13 -8.14 -0.38 -9.70
N CYS A 14 -9.24 -1.06 -10.03
CA CYS A 14 -10.60 -0.74 -9.54
C CYS A 14 -10.79 -1.02 -8.04
N ASP A 15 -10.09 -2.01 -7.49
CA ASP A 15 -10.16 -2.36 -6.06
C ASP A 15 -9.01 -1.76 -5.22
N MET A 16 -8.06 -1.08 -5.85
CA MET A 16 -6.80 -0.73 -5.19
C MET A 16 -6.89 0.58 -4.40
N SER A 17 -7.31 0.44 -3.14
CA SER A 17 -6.90 1.35 -2.06
C SER A 17 -5.39 1.62 -2.06
N ALA A 18 -4.58 0.67 -2.55
CA ALA A 18 -3.13 0.80 -2.69
C ALA A 18 -2.67 1.94 -3.62
N ILE A 19 -3.43 2.28 -4.68
CA ILE A 19 -3.07 3.40 -5.55
C ILE A 19 -3.27 4.72 -4.81
N SER A 20 -4.44 4.89 -4.19
CA SER A 20 -4.73 6.06 -3.36
C SER A 20 -3.74 6.17 -2.21
N PHE A 21 -3.48 5.06 -1.53
CA PHE A 21 -2.53 4.97 -0.42
C PHE A 21 -1.10 5.34 -0.83
N THR A 22 -0.57 4.77 -1.93
CA THR A 22 0.76 5.13 -2.43
C THR A 22 0.80 6.58 -2.89
N THR A 23 -0.25 7.07 -3.55
CA THR A 23 -0.40 8.48 -3.93
C THR A 23 -0.31 9.41 -2.72
N ASP A 24 -0.97 9.07 -1.61
CA ASP A 24 -0.98 9.86 -0.39
C ASP A 24 0.40 9.91 0.27
N ILE A 25 1.09 8.76 0.38
CA ILE A 25 2.45 8.69 0.92
C ILE A 25 3.38 9.61 0.14
N TRP A 26 3.35 9.53 -1.18
CA TRP A 26 4.23 10.28 -2.06
C TRP A 26 3.88 11.77 -2.11
N SER A 27 2.59 12.11 -2.17
CA SER A 27 2.11 13.50 -2.13
C SER A 27 2.54 14.19 -0.85
N ASN A 28 2.34 13.53 0.30
CA ASN A 28 2.71 14.06 1.60
C ASN A 28 4.23 14.22 1.74
N SER A 29 5.00 13.23 1.32
CA SER A 29 6.47 13.31 1.33
C SER A 29 6.98 14.49 0.52
N ARG A 30 6.41 14.72 -0.67
CA ARG A 30 6.76 15.86 -1.53
C ARG A 30 6.34 17.20 -0.94
N LEU A 31 5.13 17.27 -0.36
CA LEU A 31 4.61 18.49 0.25
C LEU A 31 5.46 18.90 1.46
N LEU A 32 5.84 17.94 2.31
CA LEU A 32 6.66 18.17 3.49
C LEU A 32 8.10 18.53 3.13
N ALA A 33 8.66 17.97 2.05
CA ALA A 33 10.01 18.26 1.58
C ALA A 33 10.13 19.58 0.80
N LYS A 34 9.02 20.25 0.49
CA LYS A 34 9.05 21.52 -0.23
C LYS A 34 9.59 22.63 0.68
N GLU A 35 10.73 23.20 0.30
CA GLU A 35 11.26 24.40 0.94
C GLU A 35 10.47 25.64 0.52
N THR A 36 10.18 26.46 1.51
CA THR A 36 9.33 27.66 1.46
C THR A 36 9.87 28.61 2.52
N ASP A 37 9.64 29.90 2.36
CA ASP A 37 10.00 30.90 3.36
C ASP A 37 9.03 30.80 4.54
N GLU A 38 9.31 29.84 5.42
CA GLU A 38 8.49 29.48 6.58
C GLU A 38 9.26 29.71 7.87
N ASP A 39 8.49 30.04 8.91
CA ASP A 39 8.99 30.16 10.27
C ASP A 39 9.72 28.90 10.74
N HIS A 40 10.70 29.10 11.62
CA HIS A 40 11.51 28.03 12.17
C HIS A 40 10.67 26.88 12.74
N GLY A 41 9.59 27.19 13.48
CA GLY A 41 8.71 26.18 14.08
C GLY A 41 7.98 25.31 13.05
N ILE A 42 7.54 25.91 11.93
CA ILE A 42 6.88 25.19 10.83
C ILE A 42 7.90 24.26 10.15
N ARG A 43 9.10 24.77 9.88
CA ARG A 43 10.20 24.00 9.29
C ARG A 43 10.58 22.79 10.13
N THR A 44 10.74 22.98 11.44
CA THR A 44 11.01 21.88 12.38
C THR A 44 9.90 20.84 12.36
N THR A 45 8.63 21.27 12.36
CA THR A 45 7.48 20.36 12.30
C THR A 45 7.44 19.57 10.99
N LYS A 46 7.61 20.23 9.84
CA LYS A 46 7.64 19.56 8.53
C LYS A 46 8.79 18.55 8.43
N ASN A 47 9.98 18.91 8.89
CA ASN A 47 11.13 18.01 8.89
C ASN A 47 10.91 16.79 9.79
N THR A 48 10.30 17.00 10.96
CA THR A 48 9.97 15.91 11.90
C THR A 48 8.94 14.96 11.29
N LEU A 49 7.88 15.50 10.69
CA LEU A 49 6.87 14.71 9.99
C LEU A 49 7.47 13.97 8.79
N LEU A 50 8.30 14.63 7.98
CA LEU A 50 8.96 14.02 6.84
C LEU A 50 9.85 12.84 7.27
N ALA A 51 10.60 12.99 8.35
CA ALA A 51 11.42 11.91 8.92
C ALA A 51 10.55 10.75 9.40
N ALA A 52 9.43 11.03 10.07
CA ALA A 52 8.48 10.01 10.51
C ALA A 52 7.85 9.26 9.33
N VAL A 53 7.39 9.98 8.29
CA VAL A 53 6.83 9.39 7.06
C VAL A 53 7.86 8.48 6.38
N LYS A 54 9.10 8.97 6.16
CA LYS A 54 10.17 8.17 5.57
C LYS A 54 10.49 6.91 6.38
N LYS A 55 10.43 7.00 7.71
CA LYS A 55 10.65 5.86 8.61
C LYS A 55 9.51 4.84 8.54
N CYS A 56 8.26 5.30 8.56
CA CYS A 56 7.08 4.42 8.50
C CYS A 56 6.94 3.68 7.16
N PHE A 57 7.42 4.30 6.08
CA PHE A 57 7.30 3.76 4.72
C PHE A 57 8.64 3.38 4.09
N SER A 58 9.68 3.09 4.90
CA SER A 58 11.00 2.72 4.39
C SER A 58 10.99 1.45 3.55
N ASP A 59 10.06 0.53 3.83
CA ASP A 59 9.94 -0.76 3.15
C ASP A 59 8.84 -0.78 2.08
N VAL A 60 8.22 0.36 1.79
CA VAL A 60 7.13 0.44 0.79
C VAL A 60 7.61 -0.03 -0.60
N GLU A 61 8.87 0.25 -0.94
CA GLU A 61 9.52 -0.15 -2.18
C GLU A 61 9.86 -1.65 -2.24
N LYS A 62 9.74 -2.39 -1.12
CA LYS A 62 9.94 -3.84 -1.08
C LYS A 62 8.64 -4.61 -1.27
N ASN A 63 7.50 -3.94 -1.11
CA ASN A 63 6.21 -4.56 -1.28
C ASN A 63 5.80 -4.54 -2.76
N PRO A 64 5.64 -5.72 -3.41
CA PRO A 64 5.29 -5.78 -4.82
C PRO A 64 3.97 -5.07 -5.13
N LEU A 65 2.97 -5.14 -4.24
CA LEU A 65 1.68 -4.50 -4.43
C LEU A 65 1.82 -2.97 -4.55
N TYR A 66 2.58 -2.35 -3.65
CA TYR A 66 2.78 -0.89 -3.65
C TYR A 66 3.70 -0.44 -4.79
N CYS A 67 4.66 -1.27 -5.19
CA CYS A 67 5.51 -1.00 -6.34
C CYS A 67 4.72 -1.03 -7.66
N ILE A 68 3.87 -2.05 -7.82
CA ILE A 68 2.97 -2.18 -8.98
C ILE A 68 1.98 -1.01 -8.98
N ALA A 69 1.34 -0.70 -7.85
CA ALA A 69 0.42 0.43 -7.73
C ALA A 69 1.08 1.77 -8.10
N SER A 70 2.32 1.99 -7.63
CA SER A 70 3.08 3.21 -7.93
C SER A 70 3.45 3.30 -9.42
N LEU A 71 3.85 2.18 -10.05
CA LEU A 71 4.19 2.12 -11.48
C LEU A 71 2.98 2.33 -12.39
N LEU A 72 1.83 1.77 -12.02
CA LEU A 72 0.61 1.89 -12.80
C LEU A 72 -0.06 3.26 -12.66
N ASN A 73 0.31 4.03 -11.63
CA ASN A 73 -0.20 5.38 -11.45
C ASN A 73 0.49 6.35 -12.44
N PRO A 74 -0.26 6.96 -13.39
CA PRO A 74 0.33 7.78 -14.45
C PRO A 74 1.08 9.01 -13.92
N SER A 75 0.58 9.59 -12.83
CA SER A 75 1.22 10.74 -12.18
C SER A 75 2.53 10.35 -11.50
N TYR A 76 2.75 9.03 -11.30
CA TYR A 76 3.79 8.48 -10.46
C TYR A 76 4.80 7.55 -11.18
N LYS A 77 4.89 7.59 -12.52
CA LYS A 77 5.75 6.64 -13.25
C LYS A 77 7.27 6.96 -13.21
N ASP A 78 7.66 8.22 -13.02
CA ASP A 78 9.03 8.70 -13.27
C ASP A 78 9.78 9.28 -12.04
N ARG A 79 9.16 9.37 -10.85
CA ARG A 79 9.72 10.18 -9.74
C ARG A 79 9.71 9.55 -8.33
N PHE A 80 9.53 8.23 -8.21
CA PHE A 80 9.10 7.64 -6.93
C PHE A 80 10.04 6.60 -6.38
N PHE A 81 10.78 5.92 -7.24
CA PHE A 81 11.81 5.00 -6.77
C PHE A 81 13.03 5.78 -6.32
N SER A 82 13.53 5.44 -5.13
CA SER A 82 14.73 6.01 -4.54
C SER A 82 15.96 5.88 -5.46
N ASN A 83 16.00 4.86 -6.32
CA ASN A 83 17.05 4.67 -7.31
C ASN A 83 16.55 3.91 -8.56
N THR A 84 17.35 3.94 -9.62
CA THR A 84 17.07 3.28 -10.90
C THR A 84 17.02 1.75 -10.82
N ASN A 85 17.73 1.13 -9.87
CA ASN A 85 17.68 -0.32 -9.68
C ASN A 85 16.35 -0.77 -9.08
N THR A 86 15.83 -0.08 -8.07
CA THR A 86 14.51 -0.35 -7.49
C THR A 86 13.41 -0.17 -8.54
N ALA A 87 13.51 0.87 -9.38
CA ALA A 87 12.57 1.06 -10.49
C ALA A 87 12.60 -0.11 -11.49
N ARG A 88 13.78 -0.65 -11.77
CA ARG A 88 13.95 -1.82 -12.64
C ARG A 88 13.37 -3.07 -11.98
N GLU A 89 13.62 -3.29 -10.69
CA GLU A 89 13.06 -4.41 -9.92
C GLU A 89 11.54 -4.37 -9.85
N ALA A 90 10.96 -3.19 -9.62
CA ALA A 90 9.51 -3.00 -9.66
C ALA A 90 8.91 -3.36 -11.02
N LYS A 91 9.58 -3.03 -12.13
CA LYS A 91 9.16 -3.47 -13.47
C LYS A 91 9.22 -4.98 -13.62
N VAL A 92 10.25 -5.63 -13.08
CA VAL A 92 10.35 -7.10 -13.06
C VAL A 92 9.22 -7.71 -12.26
N MET A 93 8.86 -7.15 -11.10
CA MET A 93 7.73 -7.61 -10.29
C MET A 93 6.40 -7.52 -11.06
N VAL A 94 6.15 -6.42 -11.78
CA VAL A 94 4.98 -6.29 -12.67
C VAL A 94 4.99 -7.39 -13.74
N ILE A 95 6.14 -7.61 -14.40
CA ILE A 95 6.26 -8.62 -15.46
C ILE A 95 6.03 -10.04 -14.93
N GLN A 96 6.60 -10.37 -13.77
CA GLN A 96 6.37 -11.66 -13.11
C GLN A 96 4.91 -11.86 -12.76
N GLU A 97 4.25 -10.84 -12.20
CA GLU A 97 2.82 -10.90 -11.89
C GLU A 97 1.98 -11.12 -13.15
N LEU A 98 2.30 -10.43 -14.24
CA LEU A 98 1.67 -10.64 -15.55
C LEU A 98 1.95 -12.04 -16.15
N GLN A 99 3.13 -12.61 -15.91
CA GLN A 99 3.52 -13.93 -16.40
C GLN A 99 2.83 -15.07 -15.65
N LYS A 100 2.64 -14.95 -14.33
CA LYS A 100 1.84 -15.90 -13.53
C LYS A 100 0.44 -16.10 -14.09
N MET A 101 -0.09 -15.09 -14.79
CA MET A 101 -1.41 -15.16 -15.45
C MET A 101 -1.36 -15.64 -16.91
N SER A 102 -0.20 -15.60 -17.56
CA SER A 102 -0.01 -16.09 -18.94
C SER A 102 0.27 -17.59 -19.02
N GLY A 103 0.68 -18.20 -17.91
CA GLY A 103 1.07 -19.61 -17.80
C GLY A 103 -0.04 -20.51 -17.26
N GLY A 104 -1.19 -20.56 -17.94
CA GLY A 104 -2.12 -21.70 -17.88
C GLY A 104 -3.01 -21.84 -16.63
N ASP A 105 -4.27 -22.18 -16.89
CA ASP A 105 -5.06 -23.05 -16.02
C ASP A 105 -4.22 -24.29 -15.68
N ALA A 106 -3.69 -24.33 -14.47
CA ALA A 106 -3.11 -25.53 -13.88
C ALA A 106 -3.38 -25.46 -12.38
N ASP A 107 -4.58 -25.93 -12.04
CA ASP A 107 -4.93 -26.65 -10.82
C ASP A 107 -3.88 -26.54 -9.69
N GLN A 108 -4.03 -25.50 -8.88
CA GLN A 108 -3.55 -25.52 -7.52
C GLN A 108 -4.77 -25.36 -6.64
N GLN A 109 -5.18 -26.49 -6.09
CA GLN A 109 -6.09 -26.63 -4.98
C GLN A 109 -5.88 -25.46 -4.02
N GLU A 110 -6.94 -24.68 -3.82
CA GLU A 110 -7.09 -23.82 -2.65
C GLU A 110 -7.01 -24.72 -1.41
N GLU A 111 -5.81 -24.96 -0.89
CA GLU A 111 -5.67 -25.22 0.54
C GLU A 111 -5.91 -23.89 1.23
N HIS A 112 -7.19 -23.71 1.55
CA HIS A 112 -7.73 -22.59 2.28
C HIS A 112 -7.09 -22.60 3.68
N GLU A 113 -5.90 -22.01 3.83
CA GLU A 113 -5.41 -21.58 5.14
C GLU A 113 -6.35 -20.46 5.62
N GLU A 114 -7.38 -20.90 6.33
CA GLU A 114 -8.36 -20.11 7.03
C GLU A 114 -7.63 -19.12 7.96
N LEU A 115 -7.55 -17.87 7.54
CA LEU A 115 -7.25 -16.75 8.42
C LEU A 115 -8.17 -16.86 9.64
N PRO A 116 -7.65 -16.78 10.88
CA PRO A 116 -8.45 -17.07 12.06
C PRO A 116 -9.67 -16.16 12.08
N ILE A 117 -10.84 -16.78 11.90
CA ILE A 117 -12.15 -16.14 11.99
C ILE A 117 -12.15 -15.31 13.27
N ARG A 118 -12.24 -13.99 13.12
CA ARG A 118 -12.59 -13.11 14.23
C ARG A 118 -13.94 -13.59 14.74
N ARG A 119 -13.93 -14.23 15.91
CA ARG A 119 -15.14 -14.70 16.58
C ARG A 119 -16.16 -13.56 16.61
N PRO A 120 -17.42 -13.78 16.23
CA PRO A 120 -18.48 -12.83 16.51
C PRO A 120 -18.50 -12.60 18.01
N ARG A 121 -18.46 -11.34 18.46
CA ARG A 121 -18.76 -11.03 19.85
C ARG A 121 -20.16 -11.56 20.12
N ARG A 122 -20.24 -12.54 21.01
CA ARG A 122 -21.50 -12.98 21.58
C ARG A 122 -21.97 -11.85 22.50
N ASP A 123 -22.91 -11.04 22.02
CA ASP A 123 -23.67 -10.16 22.88
C ASP A 123 -24.56 -11.03 23.78
N GLN A 124 -24.01 -11.45 24.91
CA GLN A 124 -24.82 -11.89 26.05
C GLN A 124 -24.84 -10.76 27.07
N PRO A 125 -26.04 -10.24 27.42
CA PRO A 125 -26.19 -9.39 28.59
C PRO A 125 -26.26 -10.29 29.83
N SER A 126 -25.13 -10.49 30.52
CA SER A 126 -25.17 -11.05 31.86
C SER A 126 -23.93 -10.64 32.66
N SER A 127 -24.06 -9.56 33.43
CA SER A 127 -24.00 -9.60 34.90
C SER A 127 -23.95 -8.17 35.46
N SER A 128 -24.75 -7.92 36.49
CA SER A 128 -24.89 -6.63 37.17
C SER A 128 -23.62 -6.25 37.92
N LEU A 129 -23.26 -4.96 37.90
CA LEU A 129 -22.09 -4.37 38.58
C LEU A 129 -22.42 -3.84 40.00
N ASP A 130 -23.45 -4.35 40.66
CA ASP A 130 -23.96 -3.80 41.93
C ASP A 130 -23.32 -4.36 43.21
N SER A 131 -22.03 -4.75 43.21
CA SER A 131 -21.38 -5.18 44.47
C SER A 131 -19.98 -4.63 44.69
N VAL A 132 -19.60 -3.54 44.04
CA VAL A 132 -18.27 -2.91 44.22
C VAL A 132 -18.29 -1.77 45.25
N PHE A 133 -19.47 -1.32 45.68
CA PHE A 133 -19.63 -0.21 46.62
C PHE A 133 -20.47 -0.55 47.85
N ASP A 134 -20.23 -1.72 48.45
CA ASP A 134 -20.61 -1.99 49.85
C ASP A 134 -19.35 -2.32 50.66
#